data_AF-A0A8J4ATY7-F1
#
_entry.id   AF-A0A8J4ATY7-F1
#
_cell.length_a   1.000
_cell.length_b   1.000
_cell.length_c   1.000
_cell.angle_alpha   90.00
_cell.angle_beta   90.00
_cell.angle_gamma   90.00
#
_symmetry.space_group_name_H-M   'P 1'
#
loop_
_entity.id
_entity.type
_entity.pdbx_description
1 polymer ?
#
loop_
_entity_poly.entity_id
_entity_poly.type
_entity_poly.pdbx_seq_one_letter_code
_entity_poly.pdbx_strand_id
1 'polypeptide(L)'
;MVRAQGGILLLLLRILLCSVFPETNIASGIGSLVYGNKPDAAASALFSCYHAQHIPDPITMGAYLRGIPSRSLRMHRIWWSKHRHRLALSIFTHSDLDRLKSLERQCRGYPGGLITVAVWVPIIAEATTPPAPGQKPQSGYNLTAAQSAMLANATNTVDRFYTTFESPAINSSANGSSYPHTCILRIVLVYELVANDIMAALMPLNILRNTAMLMATTPLVAMVDADMLFNWGLAAKVLMNTSRVVMMEHKAMRELTVWVIPIFDTNTTRSIPERVSLAEEAVADGRNPKAKLLDMWHKRGDVYPYGMYGYTLGHGPTNYEIWSNTSSDYNVTYQTGYEPFFIVARRVLHR
;
A
#
# COMPACT_ATOMS: atom_id res chain seq x y z
N MET A 1 16.77 -2.04 -10.60
CA MET A 1 16.15 -2.33 -9.27
C MET A 1 17.04 -3.32 -8.55
N VAL A 2 16.86 -3.52 -7.26
CA VAL A 2 17.67 -4.46 -6.48
C VAL A 2 16.95 -5.80 -6.41
N ARG A 3 17.62 -6.96 -6.50
CA ARG A 3 16.98 -8.28 -6.43
C ARG A 3 17.32 -8.95 -5.11
N ALA A 4 16.32 -9.45 -4.39
CA ALA A 4 16.54 -10.27 -3.20
C ALA A 4 15.93 -11.67 -3.39
N GLN A 5 16.65 -12.70 -2.92
CA GLN A 5 16.29 -14.12 -3.00
C GLN A 5 16.29 -14.74 -1.60
N GLY A 6 15.22 -15.47 -1.24
CA GLY A 6 15.10 -16.19 0.04
C GLY A 6 14.82 -15.30 1.27
N GLY A 7 14.07 -15.83 2.25
CA GLY A 7 13.83 -15.18 3.56
C GLY A 7 12.73 -14.12 3.63
N ILE A 8 12.72 -13.14 2.71
CA ILE A 8 11.75 -12.01 2.74
C ILE A 8 10.30 -12.49 2.61
N LEU A 9 10.08 -13.52 1.80
CA LEU A 9 8.74 -14.03 1.52
C LEU A 9 8.13 -14.79 2.71
N LEU A 10 8.95 -15.33 3.62
CA LEU A 10 8.48 -16.03 4.82
C LEU A 10 7.91 -15.08 5.88
N LEU A 11 8.26 -13.79 5.84
CA LEU A 11 7.67 -12.76 6.70
C LEU A 11 6.35 -12.19 6.13
N LEU A 12 6.05 -12.51 4.87
CA LEU A 12 4.96 -11.90 4.12
C LEU A 12 3.76 -12.85 4.07
N LEU A 13 2.67 -12.39 4.69
CA LEU A 13 1.29 -12.71 4.33
C LEU A 13 0.82 -14.16 4.55
N ARG A 14 0.41 -14.50 5.79
CA ARG A 14 -0.79 -15.36 5.94
C ARG A 14 -2.01 -14.51 5.56
N ILE A 15 -2.33 -14.43 4.26
CA ILE A 15 -3.52 -13.70 3.79
C ILE A 15 -4.77 -14.39 4.31
N LEU A 16 -5.75 -13.60 4.77
CA LEU A 16 -7.14 -14.02 4.85
C LEU A 16 -7.54 -14.69 3.52
N LEU A 17 -8.24 -15.83 3.56
CA LEU A 17 -8.55 -16.69 2.40
C LEU A 17 -9.51 -16.07 1.36
N CYS A 18 -9.62 -14.75 1.30
CA CYS A 18 -10.50 -14.03 0.37
C CYS A 18 -9.90 -13.91 -1.02
N SER A 19 -9.86 -15.02 -1.76
CA SER A 19 -9.59 -15.00 -3.20
C SER A 19 -10.87 -14.65 -3.98
N VAL A 20 -11.13 -13.36 -4.16
CA VAL A 20 -12.34 -12.85 -4.85
C VAL A 20 -12.21 -12.87 -6.39
N PHE A 21 -11.01 -13.09 -6.91
CA PHE A 21 -10.73 -12.99 -8.35
C PHE A 21 -10.26 -14.34 -8.92
N PRO A 22 -10.94 -14.89 -9.95
CA PRO A 22 -10.50 -16.11 -10.62
C PRO A 22 -9.17 -15.90 -11.34
N GLU A 23 -8.36 -16.96 -11.37
CA GLU A 23 -7.05 -16.98 -12.03
C GLU A 23 -7.19 -16.92 -13.55
N THR A 24 -6.70 -15.87 -14.20
CA THR A 24 -6.57 -15.85 -15.67
C THR A 24 -5.13 -16.09 -16.09
N ASN A 25 -4.89 -17.09 -16.93
CA ASN A 25 -3.59 -17.37 -17.55
C ASN A 25 -3.17 -16.24 -18.50
N ILE A 26 -1.95 -15.73 -18.32
CA ILE A 26 -1.37 -14.58 -19.08
C ILE A 26 -0.86 -15.02 -20.48
N ALA A 27 -1.10 -16.27 -20.90
CA ALA A 27 -0.61 -16.79 -22.17
C ALA A 27 -1.35 -16.24 -23.41
N SER A 28 -2.48 -15.54 -23.25
CA SER A 28 -3.24 -14.98 -24.36
C SER A 28 -3.42 -13.47 -24.19
N GLY A 29 -2.66 -12.69 -24.96
CA GLY A 29 -2.95 -11.29 -25.33
C GLY A 29 -3.33 -10.34 -24.20
N ILE A 30 -2.44 -9.40 -23.88
CA ILE A 30 -2.76 -8.23 -23.05
C ILE A 30 -3.99 -7.54 -23.63
N GLY A 31 -5.17 -7.76 -23.01
CA GLY A 31 -6.38 -7.13 -23.51
C GLY A 31 -7.71 -7.60 -22.92
N SER A 32 -7.96 -8.91 -22.72
CA SER A 32 -9.37 -9.33 -22.78
C SER A 32 -10.03 -9.96 -21.54
N LEU A 33 -9.34 -10.59 -20.57
CA LEU A 33 -10.05 -11.54 -19.68
C LEU A 33 -10.12 -11.24 -18.17
N VAL A 34 -9.65 -10.08 -17.65
CA VAL A 34 -9.82 -9.71 -16.22
C VAL A 34 -11.04 -8.78 -15.97
N TYR A 35 -11.82 -8.46 -17.02
CA TYR A 35 -12.79 -7.36 -17.01
C TYR A 35 -14.25 -7.75 -16.69
N GLY A 36 -14.53 -8.96 -16.20
CA GLY A 36 -15.91 -9.48 -16.10
C GLY A 36 -16.75 -8.97 -14.92
N ASN A 37 -16.13 -8.59 -13.79
CA ASN A 37 -16.90 -8.18 -12.62
C ASN A 37 -17.10 -6.66 -12.60
N LYS A 38 -18.36 -6.22 -12.54
CA LYS A 38 -18.70 -4.83 -12.21
C LYS A 38 -18.01 -4.45 -10.89
N PRO A 39 -17.41 -3.26 -10.75
CA PRO A 39 -16.78 -2.77 -9.53
C PRO A 39 -17.54 -3.11 -8.24
N ASP A 40 -18.87 -2.94 -8.28
CA ASP A 40 -19.76 -3.18 -7.13
C ASP A 40 -19.82 -4.66 -6.72
N ALA A 41 -19.76 -5.59 -7.67
CA ALA A 41 -19.79 -7.04 -7.40
C ALA A 41 -18.48 -7.51 -6.74
N ALA A 42 -17.33 -7.02 -7.23
CA ALA A 42 -16.03 -7.34 -6.65
C ALA A 42 -15.89 -6.78 -5.23
N ALA A 43 -16.30 -5.53 -5.02
CA ALA A 43 -16.34 -4.91 -3.69
C ALA A 43 -17.26 -5.69 -2.74
N SER A 44 -18.47 -6.05 -3.19
CA SER A 44 -19.42 -6.81 -2.36
C SER A 44 -18.88 -8.19 -1.98
N ALA A 45 -18.30 -8.94 -2.92
CA ALA A 45 -17.73 -10.25 -2.63
C ALA A 45 -16.54 -10.18 -1.67
N LEU A 46 -15.67 -9.17 -1.81
CA LEU A 46 -14.59 -8.92 -0.86
C LEU A 46 -15.13 -8.59 0.53
N PHE A 47 -16.14 -7.72 0.61
CA PHE A 47 -16.78 -7.34 1.85
C PHE A 47 -17.37 -8.55 2.58
N SER A 48 -18.15 -9.39 1.87
CA SER A 48 -18.75 -10.60 2.43
C SER A 48 -17.71 -11.60 2.93
N CYS A 49 -16.66 -11.86 2.13
CA CYS A 49 -15.62 -12.80 2.54
C CYS A 49 -14.85 -12.31 3.78
N TYR A 50 -14.50 -11.02 3.81
CA TYR A 50 -13.75 -10.45 4.93
C TYR A 50 -14.52 -10.56 6.25
N HIS A 51 -15.84 -10.28 6.22
CA HIS A 51 -16.70 -10.37 7.41
C HIS A 51 -16.92 -11.80 7.90
N ALA A 52 -16.86 -12.80 7.02
CA ALA A 52 -17.01 -14.20 7.43
C ALA A 52 -15.88 -14.66 8.39
N GLN A 53 -14.77 -13.92 8.47
CA GLN A 53 -13.62 -14.25 9.30
C GLN A 53 -13.45 -13.30 10.51
N HIS A 54 -14.36 -12.35 10.69
CA HIS A 54 -14.27 -11.30 11.71
C HIS A 54 -14.58 -11.83 13.12
N ILE A 55 -13.83 -11.34 14.11
CA ILE A 55 -14.05 -11.55 15.53
C ILE A 55 -14.35 -10.19 16.16
N PRO A 56 -15.48 -10.01 16.86
CA PRO A 56 -15.93 -8.69 17.32
C PRO A 56 -15.21 -8.18 18.57
N ASP A 57 -14.33 -8.98 19.18
CA ASP A 57 -13.66 -8.64 20.44
C ASP A 57 -12.65 -7.49 20.23
N PRO A 58 -12.61 -6.49 21.15
CA PRO A 58 -11.61 -5.44 21.09
C PRO A 58 -10.18 -5.99 21.16
N ILE A 59 -9.27 -5.42 20.36
CA ILE A 59 -7.86 -5.78 20.43
C ILE A 59 -7.23 -5.20 21.71
N THR A 60 -6.52 -6.06 22.44
CA THR A 60 -5.80 -5.70 23.67
C THR A 60 -4.29 -5.75 23.42
N MET A 61 -3.52 -5.06 24.27
CA MET A 61 -2.05 -5.13 24.24
C MET A 61 -1.54 -6.57 24.33
N GLY A 62 -2.15 -7.40 25.21
CA GLY A 62 -1.78 -8.80 25.33
C GLY A 62 -2.02 -9.61 24.05
N ALA A 63 -3.13 -9.37 23.34
CA ALA A 63 -3.41 -10.02 22.07
C ALA A 63 -2.44 -9.56 20.95
N TYR A 64 -2.16 -8.26 20.92
CA TYR A 64 -1.19 -7.65 20.00
C TYR A 64 0.22 -8.24 20.16
N LEU A 65 0.74 -8.29 21.40
CA LEU A 65 2.07 -8.83 21.70
C LEU A 65 2.21 -10.32 21.40
N ARG A 66 1.12 -11.10 21.50
CA ARG A 66 1.12 -12.52 21.11
C ARG A 66 1.12 -12.73 19.60
N GLY A 67 1.04 -11.67 18.80
CA GLY A 67 1.00 -11.77 17.33
C GLY A 67 -0.20 -12.55 16.82
N ILE A 68 -1.29 -12.62 17.60
CA ILE A 68 -2.51 -13.29 17.16
C ILE A 68 -3.02 -12.48 15.97
N PRO A 69 -3.26 -13.09 14.79
CA PRO A 69 -3.80 -12.36 13.65
C PRO A 69 -5.05 -11.61 14.08
N SER A 70 -4.99 -10.27 14.04
CA SER A 70 -6.15 -9.44 14.37
C SER A 70 -7.25 -9.77 13.37
N ARG A 71 -8.27 -10.48 13.84
CA ARG A 71 -9.56 -10.65 13.17
C ARG A 71 -10.55 -9.58 13.64
N SER A 72 -10.10 -8.64 14.48
CA SER A 72 -10.88 -7.52 15.03
C SER A 72 -11.01 -6.35 14.06
N LEU A 73 -10.21 -6.31 12.99
CA LEU A 73 -10.46 -5.38 11.89
C LEU A 73 -11.78 -5.69 11.22
N ARG A 74 -12.59 -4.65 11.05
CA ARG A 74 -13.89 -4.70 10.38
C ARG A 74 -13.89 -3.78 9.18
N MET A 75 -14.29 -4.34 8.05
CA MET A 75 -14.45 -3.58 6.82
C MET A 75 -15.73 -2.75 6.90
N HIS A 76 -15.62 -1.42 6.80
CA HIS A 76 -16.78 -0.54 6.87
C HIS A 76 -17.34 -0.22 5.49
N ARG A 77 -16.47 0.19 4.55
CA ARG A 77 -16.88 0.58 3.20
C ARG A 77 -15.72 0.43 2.24
N ILE A 78 -16.04 0.14 0.97
CA ILE A 78 -15.09 0.07 -0.13
C ILE A 78 -15.48 1.10 -1.18
N TRP A 79 -14.51 1.87 -1.66
CA TRP A 79 -14.60 2.70 -2.85
C TRP A 79 -13.75 2.06 -3.93
N TRP A 80 -14.38 1.74 -5.07
CA TRP A 80 -13.75 1.05 -6.17
C TRP A 80 -13.81 1.91 -7.43
N SER A 81 -12.67 2.45 -7.85
CA SER A 81 -12.61 3.33 -9.03
C SER A 81 -13.26 2.71 -10.25
N LYS A 82 -14.03 3.54 -10.97
CA LYS A 82 -14.62 3.18 -12.26
C LYS A 82 -13.60 3.30 -13.39
N HIS A 83 -12.46 3.95 -13.14
CA HIS A 83 -11.38 4.13 -14.10
C HIS A 83 -10.57 2.85 -14.28
N ARG A 84 -10.03 2.67 -15.49
CA ARG A 84 -9.18 1.53 -15.82
C ARG A 84 -7.71 1.90 -15.65
N HIS A 85 -6.98 1.09 -14.89
CA HIS A 85 -5.53 1.22 -14.81
C HIS A 85 -4.87 0.74 -16.10
N ARG A 86 -3.71 1.33 -16.43
CA ARG A 86 -2.93 1.02 -17.64
C ARG A 86 -1.58 0.38 -17.34
N LEU A 87 -1.11 0.51 -16.10
CA LEU A 87 0.15 -0.08 -15.65
C LEU A 87 -0.07 -1.53 -15.18
N ALA A 88 0.96 -2.36 -15.36
CA ALA A 88 0.97 -3.75 -14.91
C ALA A 88 1.38 -3.92 -13.43
N LEU A 89 1.40 -2.84 -12.66
CA LEU A 89 1.74 -2.80 -11.24
C LEU A 89 0.64 -2.07 -10.47
N SER A 90 0.30 -2.62 -9.31
CA SER A 90 -0.51 -1.91 -8.30
C SER A 90 0.39 -1.60 -7.12
N ILE A 91 0.28 -0.40 -6.57
CA ILE A 91 0.82 -0.10 -5.25
C ILE A 91 -0.23 -0.53 -4.23
N PHE A 92 0.17 -1.27 -3.21
CA PHE A 92 -0.66 -1.51 -2.05
C PHE A 92 -0.03 -0.90 -0.80
N THR A 93 -0.87 -0.20 -0.03
CA THR A 93 -0.42 0.57 1.13
C THR A 93 -1.49 0.63 2.21
N HIS A 94 -1.14 1.21 3.35
CA HIS A 94 -2.07 1.54 4.43
C HIS A 94 -2.03 3.04 4.72
N SER A 95 -3.08 3.56 5.34
CA SER A 95 -3.18 4.95 5.76
C SER A 95 -4.06 5.07 7.00
N ASP A 96 -3.94 6.18 7.70
CA ASP A 96 -4.97 6.72 8.58
C ASP A 96 -5.63 7.93 7.88
N LEU A 97 -6.54 8.61 8.57
CA LEU A 97 -7.21 9.81 8.04
C LEU A 97 -6.25 11.00 7.88
N ASP A 98 -5.23 11.10 8.73
CA ASP A 98 -4.28 12.23 8.74
C ASP A 98 -3.30 12.16 7.56
N ARG A 99 -3.00 10.95 7.09
CA ARG A 99 -2.10 10.68 5.96
C ARG A 99 -2.77 10.74 4.59
N LEU A 100 -4.06 11.06 4.49
CA LEU A 100 -4.74 11.17 3.19
C LEU A 100 -4.08 12.19 2.25
N LYS A 101 -3.52 13.28 2.77
CA LYS A 101 -2.75 14.25 1.96
C LYS A 101 -1.48 13.65 1.36
N SER A 102 -0.82 12.75 2.09
CA SER A 102 0.35 12.03 1.58
C SER A 102 -0.04 11.05 0.48
N LEU A 103 -1.15 10.31 0.69
CA LEU A 103 -1.73 9.43 -0.32
C LEU A 103 -2.14 10.19 -1.60
N GLU A 104 -2.70 11.40 -1.48
CA GLU A 104 -2.99 12.27 -2.62
C GLU A 104 -1.73 12.59 -3.43
N ARG A 105 -0.62 12.93 -2.77
CA ARG A 105 0.65 13.19 -3.45
C ARG A 105 1.21 11.93 -4.10
N GLN A 106 1.12 10.78 -3.42
CA GLN A 106 1.52 9.49 -3.98
C GLN A 106 0.71 9.17 -5.24
N CYS A 107 -0.61 9.41 -5.23
CA CYS A 107 -1.48 9.25 -6.39
C CYS A 107 -1.07 10.16 -7.56
N ARG A 108 -0.78 11.44 -7.29
CA ARG A 108 -0.31 12.37 -8.33
C ARG A 108 1.02 11.94 -8.95
N GLY A 109 1.91 11.32 -8.17
CA GLY A 109 3.18 10.76 -8.65
C GLY A 109 3.04 9.44 -9.42
N TYR A 110 1.83 8.86 -9.50
CA TYR A 110 1.58 7.55 -10.12
C TYR A 110 0.42 7.54 -11.12
N PRO A 111 0.44 8.42 -12.16
CA PRO A 111 -0.66 8.57 -13.11
C PRO A 111 -0.94 7.28 -13.89
N GLY A 112 -2.20 6.93 -14.09
CA GLY A 112 -2.64 5.71 -14.79
C GLY A 112 -2.32 4.39 -14.09
N GLY A 113 -1.68 4.43 -12.92
CA GLY A 113 -1.40 3.28 -12.08
C GLY A 113 -2.49 3.04 -11.04
N LEU A 114 -2.61 1.79 -10.58
CA LEU A 114 -3.56 1.41 -9.54
C LEU A 114 -2.90 1.55 -8.16
N ILE A 115 -3.54 2.28 -7.24
CA ILE A 115 -3.20 2.31 -5.82
C ILE A 115 -4.37 1.71 -5.04
N THR A 116 -4.08 0.69 -4.24
CA THR A 116 -5.01 0.07 -3.30
C THR A 116 -4.60 0.42 -1.88
N VAL A 117 -5.54 0.92 -1.07
CA VAL A 117 -5.22 1.42 0.28
C VAL A 117 -6.27 0.98 1.30
N ALA A 118 -5.79 0.52 2.46
CA ALA A 118 -6.61 0.32 3.65
C ALA A 118 -6.46 1.56 4.56
N VAL A 119 -7.56 2.29 4.75
CA VAL A 119 -7.64 3.44 5.66
C VAL A 119 -8.17 2.95 6.99
N TRP A 120 -7.40 3.10 8.06
CA TRP A 120 -7.72 2.59 9.38
C TRP A 120 -8.28 3.67 10.30
N VAL A 121 -9.29 3.30 11.08
CA VAL A 121 -9.89 4.12 12.13
C VAL A 121 -9.93 3.31 13.44
N PRO A 122 -9.11 3.63 14.45
CA PRO A 122 -9.26 3.03 15.77
C PRO A 122 -10.53 3.58 16.45
N ILE A 123 -11.33 2.70 17.03
CA ILE A 123 -12.48 3.05 17.87
C ILE A 123 -12.21 2.51 19.26
N ILE A 124 -12.07 3.40 20.25
CA ILE A 124 -11.83 2.98 21.63
C ILE A 124 -13.09 2.32 22.17
N ALA A 125 -12.96 1.06 22.56
CA ALA A 125 -14.02 0.33 23.22
C ALA A 125 -14.26 0.96 24.60
N GLU A 126 -15.49 1.40 24.86
CA GLU A 126 -15.94 1.73 26.21
C GLU A 126 -15.73 0.52 27.11
N ALA A 127 -15.31 0.78 28.35
CA ALA A 127 -15.12 -0.25 29.36
C ALA A 127 -16.45 -0.98 29.55
N THR A 128 -16.54 -2.19 28.97
CA THR A 128 -17.69 -3.05 29.25
C THR A 128 -17.63 -3.41 30.71
N THR A 129 -18.71 -3.15 31.44
CA THR A 129 -18.86 -3.68 32.79
C THR A 129 -18.68 -5.19 32.68
N PRO A 130 -17.81 -5.82 33.50
CA PRO A 130 -17.66 -7.27 33.46
C PRO A 130 -19.05 -7.91 33.56
N PRO A 131 -19.37 -8.91 32.72
CA PRO A 131 -20.64 -9.60 32.83
C PRO A 131 -20.80 -10.10 34.27
N ALA A 132 -22.01 -9.94 34.83
CA ALA A 132 -22.29 -10.43 36.17
C ALA A 132 -21.93 -11.92 36.26
N PRO A 133 -21.52 -12.43 37.44
CA PRO A 133 -21.18 -13.85 37.60
C PRO A 133 -22.32 -14.74 37.06
N GLY A 134 -22.01 -15.57 36.06
CA GLY A 134 -22.99 -16.46 35.42
C GLY A 134 -23.63 -15.93 34.12
N GLN A 135 -23.39 -14.67 33.73
CA GLN A 135 -23.77 -14.18 32.39
C GLN A 135 -22.68 -14.52 31.37
N LYS A 136 -23.10 -15.12 30.25
CA LYS A 136 -22.23 -15.24 29.08
C LYS A 136 -21.93 -13.83 28.56
N PRO A 137 -20.69 -13.54 28.14
CA PRO A 137 -20.37 -12.30 27.45
C PRO A 137 -21.37 -12.11 26.30
N GLN A 138 -22.00 -10.94 26.21
CA GLN A 138 -22.83 -10.63 25.05
C GLN A 138 -21.94 -10.70 23.81
N SER A 139 -22.26 -11.60 22.90
CA SER A 139 -21.53 -11.74 21.64
C SER A 139 -21.87 -10.55 20.75
N GLY A 140 -20.87 -9.70 20.50
CA GLY A 140 -20.99 -8.58 19.57
C GLY A 140 -20.93 -7.23 20.27
N TYR A 141 -19.85 -6.49 19.99
CA TYR A 141 -19.74 -5.10 20.40
C TYR A 141 -20.51 -4.23 19.41
N ASN A 142 -21.58 -3.59 19.88
CA ASN A 142 -22.30 -2.58 19.09
C ASN A 142 -21.67 -1.21 19.33
N LEU A 143 -21.46 -0.45 18.25
CA LEU A 143 -20.93 0.91 18.35
C LEU A 143 -21.93 1.81 19.07
N THR A 144 -21.45 2.65 19.98
CA THR A 144 -22.25 3.71 20.58
C THR A 144 -22.60 4.79 19.56
N ALA A 145 -23.52 5.69 19.90
CA ALA A 145 -23.90 6.79 19.00
C ALA A 145 -22.68 7.67 18.65
N ALA A 146 -21.81 7.95 19.63
CA ALA A 146 -20.60 8.74 19.42
C ALA A 146 -19.60 8.02 18.49
N GLN A 147 -19.36 6.72 18.74
CA GLN A 147 -18.48 5.91 17.89
C GLN A 147 -19.03 5.78 16.46
N SER A 148 -20.36 5.64 16.32
CA SER A 148 -21.03 5.60 15.02
C SER A 148 -20.90 6.93 14.27
N ALA A 149 -21.02 8.07 14.97
CA ALA A 149 -20.81 9.39 14.39
C ALA A 149 -19.35 9.62 13.95
N MET A 150 -18.38 9.15 14.73
CA MET A 150 -16.96 9.18 14.36
C MET A 150 -16.71 8.39 13.07
N LEU A 151 -17.25 7.18 12.96
CA LEU A 151 -17.12 6.35 11.76
C LEU A 151 -17.82 6.98 10.55
N ALA A 152 -18.99 7.60 10.74
CA ALA A 152 -19.68 8.35 9.69
C ALA A 152 -18.84 9.54 9.19
N ASN A 153 -18.19 10.28 10.09
CA ASN A 153 -17.30 11.38 9.73
C ASN A 153 -16.06 10.89 8.95
N ALA A 154 -15.47 9.78 9.37
CA ALA A 154 -14.37 9.13 8.64
C ALA A 154 -14.82 8.75 7.22
N THR A 155 -16.01 8.13 7.10
CA THR A 155 -16.62 7.79 5.81
C THR A 155 -16.79 9.01 4.91
N ASN A 156 -17.33 10.11 5.42
CA ASN A 156 -17.50 11.35 4.65
C ASN A 156 -16.16 11.97 4.23
N THR A 157 -15.13 11.82 5.06
CA THR A 157 -13.79 12.31 4.74
C THR A 157 -13.17 11.50 3.59
N VAL A 158 -13.23 10.17 3.66
CA VAL A 158 -12.74 9.30 2.59
C VAL A 158 -13.57 9.44 1.31
N ASP A 159 -14.89 9.62 1.43
CA ASP A 159 -15.79 9.80 0.27
C ASP A 159 -15.46 11.08 -0.50
N ARG A 160 -15.24 12.20 0.20
CA ARG A 160 -14.78 13.46 -0.41
C ARG A 160 -13.42 13.29 -1.09
N PHE A 161 -12.46 12.68 -0.38
CA PHE A 161 -11.13 12.40 -0.91
C PHE A 161 -11.20 11.57 -2.21
N TYR A 162 -11.94 10.46 -2.19
CA TYR A 162 -12.10 9.59 -3.34
C TYR A 162 -12.79 10.29 -4.52
N THR A 163 -13.86 11.05 -4.26
CA THR A 163 -14.62 11.76 -5.29
C THR A 163 -13.77 12.80 -6.03
N THR A 164 -12.77 13.40 -5.38
CA THR A 164 -11.80 14.27 -6.04
C THR A 164 -11.11 13.56 -7.21
N PHE A 165 -10.69 12.30 -7.03
CA PHE A 165 -9.97 11.53 -8.06
C PHE A 165 -10.87 10.89 -9.11
N GLU A 166 -12.16 10.71 -8.81
CA GLU A 166 -13.11 10.18 -9.80
C GLU A 166 -13.62 11.26 -10.78
N SER A 167 -13.44 12.55 -10.47
CA SER A 167 -14.00 13.67 -11.25
C SER A 167 -13.44 13.78 -12.68
N PRO A 168 -14.29 13.91 -13.72
CA PRO A 168 -13.85 14.09 -15.11
C PRO A 168 -12.99 15.33 -15.35
N ALA A 169 -13.16 16.38 -14.53
CA ALA A 169 -12.47 17.66 -14.70
C ALA A 169 -10.95 17.54 -14.54
N ILE A 170 -10.47 16.63 -13.67
CA ILE A 170 -9.03 16.40 -13.47
C ILE A 170 -8.44 15.55 -14.62
N ASN A 171 -9.28 14.81 -15.34
CA ASN A 171 -8.86 13.95 -16.45
C ASN A 171 -8.83 14.66 -17.81
N SER A 172 -9.26 15.93 -17.89
CA SER A 172 -9.53 16.63 -19.16
C SER A 172 -8.59 17.81 -19.46
N SER A 173 -7.67 18.18 -18.57
CA SER A 173 -6.85 19.39 -18.72
C SER A 173 -5.42 19.11 -19.22
N ALA A 174 -5.17 19.60 -20.45
CA ALA A 174 -3.90 20.05 -21.04
C ALA A 174 -3.17 19.14 -22.06
N ASN A 175 -3.17 19.64 -23.31
CA ASN A 175 -2.16 19.46 -24.35
C ASN A 175 -1.83 18.04 -24.80
N GLY A 176 -2.78 17.39 -25.49
CA GLY A 176 -2.47 16.31 -26.45
C GLY A 176 -1.76 15.08 -25.88
N SER A 177 -1.61 14.98 -24.56
CA SER A 177 -0.98 13.85 -23.91
C SER A 177 -2.03 12.74 -23.73
N SER A 178 -1.74 11.56 -24.26
CA SER A 178 -2.67 10.41 -24.28
C SER A 178 -2.87 9.77 -22.89
N TYR A 179 -2.28 10.31 -21.83
CA TYR A 179 -2.20 9.69 -20.51
C TYR A 179 -3.14 10.36 -19.49
N PRO A 180 -3.92 9.58 -18.72
CA PRO A 180 -4.69 10.14 -17.61
C PRO A 180 -3.74 10.75 -16.59
N HIS A 181 -4.02 11.98 -16.16
CA HIS A 181 -3.19 12.72 -15.21
C HIS A 181 -3.36 12.26 -13.75
N THR A 182 -4.22 11.28 -13.50
CA THR A 182 -4.56 10.79 -12.16
C THR A 182 -4.28 9.31 -12.02
N CYS A 183 -3.97 8.87 -10.79
CA CYS A 183 -3.96 7.45 -10.47
C CYS A 183 -5.39 6.90 -10.35
N ILE A 184 -5.50 5.58 -10.31
CA ILE A 184 -6.74 4.85 -10.06
C ILE A 184 -6.72 4.42 -8.59
N LEU A 185 -7.73 4.81 -7.81
CA LEU A 185 -7.81 4.50 -6.38
C LEU A 185 -8.80 3.38 -6.07
N ARG A 186 -8.39 2.45 -5.22
CA ARG A 186 -9.31 1.55 -4.51
C ARG A 186 -9.06 1.69 -3.03
N ILE A 187 -10.07 2.12 -2.31
CA ILE A 187 -9.97 2.45 -0.89
C ILE A 187 -10.88 1.52 -0.12
N VAL A 188 -10.36 0.94 0.96
CA VAL A 188 -11.17 0.26 1.96
C VAL A 188 -11.02 1.01 3.27
N LEU A 189 -12.13 1.50 3.80
CA LEU A 189 -12.18 2.02 5.16
C LEU A 189 -12.44 0.84 6.08
N VAL A 190 -11.50 0.61 6.98
CA VAL A 190 -11.60 -0.39 8.04
C VAL A 190 -11.58 0.33 9.39
N TYR A 191 -12.28 -0.24 10.36
CA TYR A 191 -12.15 0.18 11.75
C TYR A 191 -11.81 -1.02 12.62
N GLU A 192 -11.26 -0.74 13.79
CA GLU A 192 -10.96 -1.75 14.79
C GLU A 192 -11.37 -1.23 16.15
N LEU A 193 -12.01 -2.09 16.94
CA LEU A 193 -12.25 -1.80 18.34
C LEU A 193 -10.97 -2.04 19.11
N VAL A 194 -10.48 -1.01 19.78
CA VAL A 194 -9.23 -1.04 20.54
C VAL A 194 -9.49 -0.82 22.02
N ALA A 195 -8.72 -1.49 22.88
CA ALA A 195 -8.98 -1.44 24.33
C ALA A 195 -8.75 -0.06 24.98
N ASN A 196 -7.88 0.79 24.39
CA ASN A 196 -7.49 2.09 24.95
C ASN A 196 -6.71 2.94 23.92
N ASP A 197 -6.33 4.16 24.32
CA ASP A 197 -5.56 5.11 23.52
C ASP A 197 -4.20 4.57 23.06
N ILE A 198 -3.54 3.75 23.89
CA ILE A 198 -2.24 3.16 23.53
C ILE A 198 -2.43 2.25 22.32
N MET A 199 -3.47 1.41 22.33
CA MET A 199 -3.81 0.57 21.19
C MET A 199 -4.27 1.40 19.98
N ALA A 200 -4.97 2.52 20.20
CA ALA A 200 -5.33 3.45 19.14
C ALA A 200 -4.12 4.10 18.45
N ALA A 201 -2.99 4.24 19.15
CA ALA A 201 -1.74 4.73 18.58
C ALA A 201 -0.93 3.65 17.82
N LEU A 202 -1.23 2.37 18.04
CA LEU A 202 -0.53 1.24 17.42
C LEU A 202 -1.26 0.73 16.18
N MET A 203 -1.09 1.44 15.07
CA MET A 203 -1.67 1.04 13.79
C MET A 203 -1.22 -0.38 13.38
N PRO A 204 -2.13 -1.30 13.04
CA PRO A 204 -1.79 -2.70 12.74
C PRO A 204 -1.29 -2.85 11.28
N LEU A 205 -0.10 -2.32 11.00
CA LEU A 205 0.47 -2.11 9.66
C LEU A 205 0.34 -3.33 8.74
N ASN A 206 0.76 -4.50 9.20
CA ASN A 206 0.85 -5.70 8.37
C ASN A 206 -0.53 -6.17 7.87
N ILE A 207 -1.52 -6.23 8.74
CA ILE A 207 -2.87 -6.67 8.34
C ILE A 207 -3.58 -5.62 7.48
N LEU A 208 -3.27 -4.33 7.64
CA LEU A 208 -3.75 -3.27 6.74
C LEU A 208 -3.14 -3.39 5.34
N ARG A 209 -1.82 -3.64 5.23
CA ARG A 209 -1.15 -3.94 3.96
C ARG A 209 -1.78 -5.17 3.28
N ASN A 210 -2.03 -6.24 4.05
CA ASN A 210 -2.70 -7.43 3.56
C ASN A 210 -4.12 -7.12 3.06
N THR A 211 -4.87 -6.30 3.81
CA THR A 211 -6.23 -5.90 3.45
C THR A 211 -6.25 -5.07 2.16
N ALA A 212 -5.32 -4.14 2.00
CA ALA A 212 -5.17 -3.36 0.77
C ALA A 212 -4.83 -4.26 -0.43
N MET A 213 -3.93 -5.23 -0.23
CA MET A 213 -3.48 -6.18 -1.25
C MET A 213 -4.64 -7.01 -1.84
N LEU A 214 -5.70 -7.28 -1.07
CA LEU A 214 -6.90 -8.00 -1.56
C LEU A 214 -7.60 -7.28 -2.72
N MET A 215 -7.44 -5.97 -2.86
CA MET A 215 -8.04 -5.18 -3.94
C MET A 215 -7.13 -5.06 -5.17
N ALA A 216 -5.88 -5.56 -5.13
CA ALA A 216 -4.94 -5.43 -6.23
C ALA A 216 -5.23 -6.46 -7.34
N THR A 217 -5.26 -5.99 -8.60
CA THR A 217 -5.64 -6.83 -9.77
C THR A 217 -4.57 -6.95 -10.85
N THR A 218 -3.44 -6.27 -10.70
CA THR A 218 -2.34 -6.33 -11.67
C THR A 218 -1.45 -7.56 -11.51
N PRO A 219 -0.65 -7.92 -12.53
CA PRO A 219 0.31 -9.02 -12.43
C PRO A 219 1.40 -8.80 -11.37
N LEU A 220 1.94 -7.58 -11.30
CA LEU A 220 2.91 -7.18 -10.29
C LEU A 220 2.23 -6.32 -9.21
N VAL A 221 2.79 -6.34 -8.01
CA VAL A 221 2.40 -5.45 -6.90
C VAL A 221 3.60 -4.88 -6.19
N ALA A 222 3.46 -3.67 -5.65
CA ALA A 222 4.48 -2.97 -4.87
C ALA A 222 3.99 -2.68 -3.45
N MET A 223 4.75 -3.09 -2.45
CA MET A 223 4.52 -2.70 -1.06
C MET A 223 5.28 -1.40 -0.78
N VAL A 224 4.56 -0.29 -0.63
CA VAL A 224 5.14 1.03 -0.35
C VAL A 224 4.26 1.80 0.60
N ASP A 225 4.84 2.59 1.51
CA ASP A 225 4.09 3.38 2.49
C ASP A 225 3.47 4.64 1.87
N ALA A 226 2.36 5.12 2.44
CA ALA A 226 1.57 6.21 1.86
C ALA A 226 2.26 7.59 1.89
N ASP A 227 3.36 7.73 2.64
CA ASP A 227 4.19 8.94 2.72
C ASP A 227 5.35 8.96 1.71
N MET A 228 5.40 7.98 0.81
CA MET A 228 6.43 7.89 -0.21
C MET A 228 5.91 8.32 -1.58
N LEU A 229 6.71 9.11 -2.28
CA LEU A 229 6.41 9.54 -3.65
C LEU A 229 7.10 8.64 -4.66
N PHE A 230 6.38 8.33 -5.74
CA PHE A 230 6.92 7.59 -6.86
C PHE A 230 7.36 8.53 -7.97
N ASN A 231 8.51 8.21 -8.56
CA ASN A 231 8.92 8.85 -9.79
C ASN A 231 8.23 8.18 -10.99
N TRP A 232 7.55 8.98 -11.82
CA TRP A 232 6.88 8.51 -13.03
C TRP A 232 7.82 7.80 -14.02
N GLY A 233 9.08 8.20 -14.11
CA GLY A 233 10.09 7.56 -14.95
C GLY A 233 10.34 6.08 -14.59
N LEU A 234 10.15 5.68 -13.33
CA LEU A 234 10.14 4.26 -12.94
C LEU A 234 8.94 3.54 -13.55
N ALA A 235 7.76 4.15 -13.46
CA ALA A 235 6.52 3.60 -14.02
C ALA A 235 6.56 3.48 -15.54
N ALA A 236 7.01 4.54 -16.23
CA ALA A 236 7.09 4.58 -17.68
C ALA A 236 8.15 3.61 -18.25
N LYS A 237 9.36 3.55 -17.65
CA LYS A 237 10.46 2.74 -18.23
C LYS A 237 10.40 1.26 -17.86
N VAL A 238 9.92 0.93 -16.66
CA VAL A 238 9.93 -0.46 -16.16
C VAL A 238 8.60 -1.15 -16.41
N LEU A 239 7.48 -0.45 -16.22
CA LEU A 239 6.15 -1.08 -16.12
C LEU A 239 5.35 -1.03 -17.43
N MET A 240 5.75 -0.18 -18.38
CA MET A 240 5.20 -0.21 -19.75
C MET A 240 5.93 -1.23 -20.64
N ASN A 241 7.09 -1.73 -20.22
CA ASN A 241 7.81 -2.77 -20.96
C ASN A 241 7.26 -4.16 -20.60
N THR A 242 6.37 -4.67 -21.46
CA THR A 242 5.75 -6.00 -21.29
C THR A 242 6.76 -7.12 -21.07
N SER A 243 7.84 -7.16 -21.85
CA SER A 243 8.86 -8.21 -21.72
C SER A 243 9.54 -8.16 -20.34
N ARG A 244 9.75 -6.95 -19.81
CA ARG A 244 10.28 -6.76 -18.46
C ARG A 244 9.30 -7.24 -17.40
N VAL A 245 8.01 -6.93 -17.53
CA VAL A 245 6.95 -7.36 -16.61
C VAL A 245 6.86 -8.89 -16.58
N VAL A 246 6.80 -9.54 -17.75
CA VAL A 246 6.74 -11.01 -17.86
C VAL A 246 7.96 -11.67 -17.24
N MET A 247 9.16 -11.12 -17.49
CA MET A 247 10.39 -11.62 -16.86
C MET A 247 10.33 -11.49 -15.34
N MET A 248 9.89 -10.34 -14.82
CA MET A 248 9.76 -10.13 -13.38
C MET A 248 8.75 -11.11 -12.77
N GLU A 249 7.60 -11.32 -13.42
CA GLU A 249 6.61 -12.26 -12.94
C GLU A 249 7.15 -13.70 -12.92
N HIS A 250 7.80 -14.14 -13.99
CA HIS A 250 8.38 -15.48 -14.08
C HIS A 250 9.40 -15.73 -12.97
N LYS A 251 10.34 -14.78 -12.78
CA LYS A 251 11.36 -14.88 -11.74
C LYS A 251 10.79 -14.84 -10.33
N ALA A 252 9.80 -14.00 -10.07
CA ALA A 252 9.11 -14.01 -8.78
C ALA A 252 8.45 -15.37 -8.49
N MET A 253 7.79 -15.96 -9.49
CA MET A 253 7.04 -17.20 -9.32
C MET A 253 7.90 -18.47 -9.25
N ARG A 254 9.06 -18.47 -9.92
CA ARG A 254 9.96 -19.64 -10.05
C ARG A 254 11.15 -19.58 -9.12
N GLU A 255 11.73 -18.40 -8.95
CA GLU A 255 12.96 -18.16 -8.18
C GLU A 255 12.68 -17.46 -6.83
N LEU A 256 11.40 -17.22 -6.48
CA LEU A 256 10.99 -16.48 -5.27
C LEU A 256 11.73 -15.13 -5.13
N THR A 257 11.90 -14.45 -6.26
CA THR A 257 12.63 -13.18 -6.35
C THR A 257 11.70 -11.99 -6.15
N VAL A 258 12.13 -11.03 -5.35
CA VAL A 258 11.51 -9.71 -5.24
C VAL A 258 12.46 -8.63 -5.74
N TRP A 259 11.92 -7.52 -6.23
CA TRP A 259 12.70 -6.34 -6.60
C TRP A 259 12.56 -5.25 -5.54
N VAL A 260 13.63 -4.97 -4.80
CA VAL A 260 13.63 -3.85 -3.85
C VAL A 260 13.73 -2.52 -4.60
N ILE A 261 12.91 -1.58 -4.16
CA ILE A 261 12.84 -0.19 -4.59
C ILE A 261 13.76 0.62 -3.67
N PRO A 262 14.84 1.23 -4.18
CA PRO A 262 15.67 2.14 -3.39
C PRO A 262 14.89 3.38 -3.01
N ILE A 263 15.00 3.80 -1.75
CA ILE A 263 14.20 4.90 -1.18
C ILE A 263 15.14 5.92 -0.56
N PHE A 264 14.72 7.18 -0.58
CA PHE A 264 15.47 8.31 -0.06
C PHE A 264 14.62 9.09 0.92
N ASP A 265 15.22 9.46 2.04
CA ASP A 265 14.70 10.46 2.97
C ASP A 265 15.12 11.85 2.52
N THR A 266 14.25 12.82 2.75
CA THR A 266 14.58 14.25 2.66
C THR A 266 15.37 14.69 3.88
N ASN A 267 16.26 15.66 3.72
CA ASN A 267 17.09 16.18 4.81
C ASN A 267 16.25 16.63 6.03
N THR A 268 16.42 15.95 7.17
CA THR A 268 15.65 16.16 8.41
C THR A 268 15.96 17.46 9.14
N THR A 269 17.05 18.15 8.78
CA THR A 269 17.37 19.48 9.31
C THR A 269 16.49 20.59 8.72
N ARG A 270 15.78 20.30 7.62
CA ARG A 270 14.86 21.23 6.95
C ARG A 270 13.46 21.19 7.57
N SER A 271 12.71 22.27 7.40
CA SER A 271 11.31 22.32 7.81
C SER A 271 10.43 21.32 7.03
N ILE A 272 9.29 20.92 7.58
CA ILE A 272 8.37 19.99 6.90
C ILE A 272 7.95 20.47 5.50
N PRO A 273 7.57 21.75 5.29
CA PRO A 273 7.23 22.23 3.94
C PRO A 273 8.40 22.12 2.94
N GLU A 274 9.62 22.44 3.37
CA GLU A 274 10.81 22.30 2.52
C GLU A 274 11.08 20.84 2.17
N ARG A 275 10.95 19.93 3.15
CA ARG A 275 11.10 18.48 2.92
C ARG A 275 10.09 17.97 1.90
N VAL A 276 8.82 18.38 2.00
CA VAL A 276 7.80 18.04 1.02
C VAL A 276 8.17 18.55 -0.38
N SER A 277 8.63 19.80 -0.49
CA SER A 277 9.08 20.39 -1.75
C SER A 277 10.25 19.62 -2.38
N LEU A 278 11.23 19.22 -1.57
CA LEU A 278 12.37 18.40 -2.03
C LEU A 278 11.91 17.03 -2.53
N ALA A 279 10.97 16.39 -1.84
CA ALA A 279 10.41 15.11 -2.30
C ALA A 279 9.68 15.26 -3.65
N GLU A 280 8.88 16.32 -3.81
CA GLU A 280 8.19 16.63 -5.07
C GLU A 280 9.20 16.94 -6.20
N GLU A 281 10.27 17.69 -5.91
CA GLU A 281 11.36 17.97 -6.86
C GLU A 281 12.06 16.69 -7.32
N ALA A 282 12.32 15.75 -6.41
CA ALA A 282 12.99 14.50 -6.70
C ALA A 282 12.19 13.60 -7.67
N VAL A 283 10.86 13.67 -7.62
CA VAL A 283 9.98 12.86 -8.47
C VAL A 283 9.49 13.57 -9.73
N ALA A 284 9.72 14.88 -9.86
CA ALA A 284 9.22 15.70 -10.97
C ALA A 284 9.87 15.36 -12.33
N ASP A 285 11.15 14.99 -12.36
CA ASP A 285 11.84 14.63 -13.60
C ASP A 285 11.58 13.17 -14.01
N GLY A 286 10.73 12.97 -15.01
CA GLY A 286 10.47 11.65 -15.60
C GLY A 286 11.53 11.17 -16.61
N ARG A 287 12.43 12.05 -17.07
CA ARG A 287 13.42 11.71 -18.12
C ARG A 287 14.66 11.06 -17.55
N ASN A 288 15.27 11.64 -16.52
CA ASN A 288 16.47 11.08 -15.89
C ASN A 288 16.41 11.09 -14.35
N PRO A 289 15.45 10.34 -13.77
CA PRO A 289 15.14 10.41 -12.35
C PRO A 289 16.29 9.99 -11.44
N LYS A 290 17.09 9.02 -11.88
CA LYS A 290 18.25 8.55 -11.12
C LYS A 290 19.32 9.64 -11.02
N ALA A 291 19.65 10.30 -12.13
CA ALA A 291 20.66 11.35 -12.12
C ALA A 291 20.24 12.53 -11.23
N LYS A 292 18.95 12.90 -11.25
CA LYS A 292 18.40 13.91 -10.34
C LYS A 292 18.58 13.53 -8.87
N LEU A 293 18.21 12.30 -8.50
CA LEU A 293 18.39 11.80 -7.13
C LEU A 293 19.88 11.77 -6.72
N LEU A 294 20.78 11.36 -7.61
CA LEU A 294 22.23 11.34 -7.33
C LEU A 294 22.80 12.75 -7.12
N ASP A 295 22.32 13.74 -7.86
CA ASP A 295 22.70 15.15 -7.67
C ASP A 295 22.22 15.68 -6.31
N MET A 296 20.96 15.42 -5.97
CA MET A 296 20.37 15.80 -4.68
C MET A 296 21.07 15.12 -3.50
N TRP A 297 21.50 13.87 -3.67
CA TRP A 297 22.21 13.12 -2.64
C TRP A 297 23.68 13.54 -2.52
N HIS A 298 24.48 13.41 -3.58
CA HIS A 298 25.94 13.56 -3.48
C HIS A 298 26.42 15.01 -3.51
N LYS A 299 25.69 15.93 -4.16
CA LYS A 299 26.16 17.31 -4.33
C LYS A 299 25.45 18.30 -3.41
N ARG A 300 24.14 18.13 -3.24
CA ARG A 300 23.31 19.09 -2.51
C ARG A 300 23.09 18.72 -1.04
N GLY A 301 23.15 17.43 -0.72
CA GLY A 301 22.82 16.94 0.64
C GLY A 301 21.35 17.14 0.99
N ASP A 302 20.46 17.21 -0.01
CA ASP A 302 19.03 17.45 0.18
C ASP A 302 18.25 16.16 0.44
N VAL A 303 18.79 15.02 0.01
CA VAL A 303 18.26 13.69 0.28
C VAL A 303 19.36 12.72 0.66
N TYR A 304 19.02 11.63 1.32
CA TYR A 304 19.95 10.56 1.67
C TYR A 304 19.24 9.20 1.69
N PRO A 305 19.97 8.07 1.58
CA PRO A 305 19.38 6.73 1.64
C PRO A 305 18.47 6.54 2.85
N TYR A 306 17.28 5.99 2.61
CA TYR A 306 16.27 5.82 3.66
C TYR A 306 16.82 5.02 4.85
N GLY A 307 16.50 5.48 6.06
CA GLY A 307 16.90 4.81 7.29
C GLY A 307 18.40 4.94 7.63
N MET A 308 19.19 5.70 6.86
CA MET A 308 20.62 5.89 7.09
C MET A 308 20.93 6.36 8.52
N TYR A 309 20.14 7.29 9.07
CA TYR A 309 20.34 7.86 10.41
C TYR A 309 19.39 7.30 11.49
N GLY A 310 18.39 6.49 11.11
CA GLY A 310 17.37 6.01 12.03
C GLY A 310 17.39 4.49 12.24
N TYR A 311 17.61 3.72 11.18
CA TYR A 311 17.58 2.25 11.21
C TYR A 311 18.43 1.65 10.09
N THR A 312 19.75 1.86 10.17
CA THR A 312 20.69 1.45 9.12
C THR A 312 20.66 -0.06 8.86
N LEU A 313 20.46 -0.88 9.89
CA LEU A 313 20.35 -2.34 9.75
C LEU A 313 19.13 -2.74 8.91
N GLY A 314 18.02 -1.99 9.03
CA GLY A 314 16.78 -2.28 8.33
C GLY A 314 16.79 -2.00 6.83
N HIS A 315 17.77 -1.24 6.33
CA HIS A 315 17.85 -0.86 4.91
C HIS A 315 19.24 -1.00 4.29
N GLY A 316 20.27 -1.25 5.09
CA GLY A 316 21.66 -1.45 4.68
C GLY A 316 21.86 -2.50 3.58
N PRO A 317 21.12 -3.64 3.58
CA PRO A 317 21.24 -4.64 2.51
C PRO A 317 20.97 -4.11 1.11
N THR A 318 20.23 -2.99 0.95
CA THR A 318 19.98 -2.36 -0.35
C THR A 318 21.29 -1.96 -1.04
N ASN A 319 22.37 -1.65 -0.33
CA ASN A 319 23.67 -1.21 -0.88
C ASN A 319 23.55 -0.06 -1.91
N TYR A 320 23.39 1.16 -1.39
CA TYR A 320 23.22 2.36 -2.20
C TYR A 320 24.47 2.77 -3.00
N GLU A 321 25.66 2.30 -2.62
CA GLU A 321 26.93 2.48 -3.36
C GLU A 321 26.90 1.71 -4.70
N ILE A 322 26.46 0.45 -4.67
CA ILE A 322 26.27 -0.32 -5.90
C ILE A 322 25.13 0.29 -6.70
N TRP A 323 24.02 0.64 -6.04
CA TRP A 323 22.88 1.27 -6.70
C TRP A 323 23.29 2.52 -7.47
N SER A 324 24.07 3.44 -6.87
CA SER A 324 24.43 4.72 -7.49
C SER A 324 25.24 4.51 -8.77
N ASN A 325 26.10 3.50 -8.81
CA ASN A 325 27.03 3.22 -9.90
C ASN A 325 26.49 2.31 -11.03
N THR A 326 25.36 1.62 -10.83
CA THR A 326 24.83 0.66 -11.84
C THR A 326 23.57 1.13 -12.57
N SER A 327 23.43 0.77 -13.85
CA SER A 327 22.19 0.92 -14.63
C SER A 327 21.38 -0.38 -14.70
N SER A 328 21.94 -1.49 -14.22
CA SER A 328 21.35 -2.83 -14.26
C SER A 328 20.79 -3.24 -12.90
N ASP A 329 19.99 -4.31 -12.88
CA ASP A 329 19.66 -4.92 -11.60
C ASP A 329 20.91 -5.61 -11.00
N TYR A 330 20.96 -5.67 -9.67
CA TYR A 330 21.99 -6.40 -8.94
C TYR A 330 21.34 -7.17 -7.78
N ASN A 331 22.03 -8.19 -7.28
CA ASN A 331 21.53 -9.03 -6.20
C ASN A 331 21.95 -8.49 -4.83
N VAL A 332 21.08 -8.65 -3.85
CA VAL A 332 21.36 -8.45 -2.43
C VAL A 332 20.86 -9.66 -1.64
N THR A 333 21.52 -9.91 -0.52
CA THR A 333 21.15 -10.99 0.39
C THR A 333 20.24 -10.44 1.47
N TYR A 334 19.13 -11.12 1.75
CA TYR A 334 18.31 -10.80 2.92
C TYR A 334 19.14 -10.87 4.20
N GLN A 335 18.91 -9.94 5.11
CA GLN A 335 19.47 -9.95 6.45
C GLN A 335 18.33 -9.80 7.46
N THR A 336 18.46 -10.42 8.62
CA THR A 336 17.47 -10.28 9.70
C THR A 336 17.25 -8.81 10.04
N GLY A 337 15.99 -8.41 10.10
CA GLY A 337 15.60 -7.01 10.34
C GLY A 337 15.52 -6.15 9.07
N TYR A 338 15.87 -6.68 7.89
CA TYR A 338 15.71 -5.96 6.62
C TYR A 338 14.23 -5.75 6.30
N GLU A 339 13.83 -4.49 6.14
CA GLU A 339 12.45 -4.05 5.88
C GLU A 339 12.38 -3.38 4.50
N PRO A 340 12.49 -4.13 3.39
CA PRO A 340 12.49 -3.54 2.07
C PRO A 340 11.09 -3.11 1.63
N PHE A 341 11.07 -2.08 0.80
CA PHE A 341 9.97 -1.77 -0.09
C PHE A 341 10.22 -2.49 -1.41
N PHE A 342 9.26 -3.25 -1.91
CA PHE A 342 9.54 -4.18 -2.99
C PHE A 342 8.41 -4.29 -4.01
N ILE A 343 8.77 -4.80 -5.19
CA ILE A 343 7.89 -5.24 -6.25
C ILE A 343 7.98 -6.77 -6.35
N VAL A 344 6.85 -7.45 -6.47
CA VAL A 344 6.78 -8.90 -6.68
C VAL A 344 5.59 -9.25 -7.57
N ALA A 345 5.55 -10.48 -8.10
CA ALA A 345 4.32 -11.00 -8.68
C ALA A 345 3.23 -11.15 -7.61
N ARG A 346 2.04 -10.63 -7.90
CA ARG A 346 0.86 -10.72 -7.02
C ARG A 346 0.61 -12.14 -6.53
N ARG A 347 0.72 -13.11 -7.44
CA ARG A 347 0.46 -14.53 -7.17
C ARG A 347 1.40 -15.14 -6.13
N VAL A 348 2.60 -14.60 -5.96
CA VAL A 348 3.53 -15.08 -4.94
C VAL A 348 3.02 -14.76 -3.54
N LEU A 349 2.32 -13.65 -3.36
CA LEU A 349 1.77 -13.26 -2.06
C LEU A 349 0.52 -14.07 -1.68
N HIS A 350 -0.15 -14.71 -2.65
CA HIS A 350 -1.33 -15.54 -2.42
C HIS A 350 -1.02 -17.03 -2.20
N ARG A 351 0.23 -17.44 -2.36
CA ARG A 351 0.70 -18.81 -2.07
C ARG A 351 1.02 -18.93 -0.60
#